data_AF-A0A934HJQ1-F1
#
_entry.id   AF-A0A934HJQ1-F1
#
_cell.length_a   1.000
_cell.length_b   1.000
_cell.length_c   1.000
_cell.angle_alpha   90.00
_cell.angle_beta   90.00
_cell.angle_gamma   90.00
#
_symmetry.space_group_name_H-M   'P 1'
#
loop_
_entity.id
_entity.type
_entity.pdbx_description
1 polymer ?
#
loop_
_entity_poly.entity_id
_entity_poly.type
_entity_poly.pdbx_seq_one_letter_code
_entity_poly.pdbx_strand_id
1 'polypeptide(L)' 'VREYWIVDPLRQRCDFNRRESSSLYTVIRPEASGVYHTPLLPKLALHVPTLWIDPLPGALATAQGVQQMMAE' A
#
# COMPACT_ATOMS: atom_id res chain seq x y z
N VAL A 1 -2.99 8.68 -15.83
CA VAL A 1 -2.91 8.28 -14.40
C VAL A 1 -1.52 8.63 -13.88
N ARG A 2 -1.38 9.15 -12.65
CA ARG A 2 -0.05 9.51 -12.10
C ARG A 2 0.63 8.34 -11.38
N GLU A 3 -0.17 7.44 -10.82
CA GLU A 3 0.28 6.23 -10.15
C GLU A 3 -0.81 5.17 -10.27
N TYR A 4 -0.43 3.92 -10.53
CA TYR A 4 -1.36 2.78 -10.56
C TYR A 4 -0.74 1.60 -9.82
N TRP A 5 -1.59 0.80 -9.20
CA TRP A 5 -1.20 -0.37 -8.41
C TRP A 5 -1.82 -1.62 -9.01
N ILE A 6 -1.06 -2.70 -9.05
CA ILE A 6 -1.57 -4.04 -9.35
C ILE A 6 -1.46 -4.86 -8.08
N VAL A 7 -2.60 -5.35 -7.60
CA VAL A 7 -2.70 -6.21 -6.42
C VAL A 7 -3.11 -7.59 -6.92
N ASP A 8 -2.25 -8.59 -6.75
CA ASP A 8 -2.50 -9.98 -7.16
C ASP A 8 -2.61 -10.86 -5.91
N PRO A 9 -3.84 -11.16 -5.44
CA PRO A 9 -4.05 -11.97 -4.24
C PRO A 9 -3.61 -13.42 -4.39
N LEU A 10 -3.63 -13.98 -5.62
CA LEU A 10 -3.24 -15.37 -5.86
C LEU A 10 -1.73 -15.54 -5.72
N ARG A 11 -0.96 -14.52 -6.11
CA ARG A 11 0.51 -14.50 -5.99
C ARG A 11 1.00 -13.73 -4.77
N GLN A 12 0.09 -13.15 -3.98
CA GLN A 12 0.41 -12.31 -2.81
C GLN A 12 1.44 -11.22 -3.13
N ARG A 13 1.26 -10.51 -4.26
CA ARG A 13 2.17 -9.45 -4.68
C ARG A 13 1.44 -8.14 -4.97
N CYS A 14 2.16 -7.04 -4.73
CA CYS A 14 1.75 -5.70 -5.12
C CYS A 14 2.83 -5.06 -5.99
N ASP A 15 2.44 -4.58 -7.17
CA ASP A 15 3.29 -3.80 -8.06
C ASP A 15 2.82 -2.34 -8.08
N PHE A 16 3.62 -1.44 -7.50
CA PHE A 16 3.33 0.00 -7.47
C PHE A 16 4.09 0.71 -8.57
N ASN A 17 3.37 1.39 -9.47
CA ASN A 17 3.97 2.03 -10.63
C ASN A 17 3.63 3.52 -10.62
N ARG A 18 4.66 4.38 -10.61
CA ARG A 18 4.51 5.83 -10.63
C ARG A 18 5.05 6.40 -11.93
N ARG A 19 4.32 7.36 -12.51
CA ARG A 19 4.75 8.06 -13.72
C ARG A 19 5.74 9.17 -13.37
N GLU A 20 6.94 9.10 -13.94
CA GLU A 20 7.95 10.14 -13.85
C GLU A 20 7.66 11.30 -14.83
N SER A 21 8.41 12.39 -14.70
CA SER A 21 8.32 13.55 -15.61
C SER A 21 8.54 13.17 -17.09
N SER A 22 9.30 12.11 -17.35
CA SER A 22 9.58 11.54 -18.67
C SER A 22 8.42 10.73 -19.27
N SER A 23 7.24 10.71 -18.64
CA SER A 23 6.08 9.89 -19.02
C SER A 23 6.24 8.37 -18.93
N LEU A 24 7.41 7.89 -18.49
CA LEU A 24 7.66 6.47 -18.20
C LEU A 24 7.22 6.12 -16.78
N TYR A 25 6.83 4.86 -16.57
CA TYR A 25 6.50 4.34 -15.26
C TYR A 25 7.68 3.62 -14.63
N THR A 26 7.92 3.88 -13.36
CA THR A 26 8.92 3.22 -12.53
C THR A 26 8.25 2.40 -11.45
N VAL A 27 8.80 1.22 -11.16
CA VAL A 27 8.34 0.38 -10.05
C VAL A 27 8.87 0.96 -8.75
N ILE A 28 7.96 1.27 -7.83
CA ILE A 28 8.26 1.72 -6.49
C ILE A 28 8.10 0.54 -5.55
N ARG A 29 9.15 0.23 -4.79
CA ARG A 29 9.09 -0.85 -3.79
C ARG A 29 8.64 -0.30 -2.43
N PRO A 30 7.90 -1.08 -1.65
CA PRO A 30 7.71 -0.78 -0.22
C PRO A 30 9.05 -0.66 0.50
N GLU A 31 9.02 -0.02 1.66
CA GLU A 31 10.14 0.02 2.59
C GLU A 31 10.48 -1.40 3.11
N ALA A 32 11.61 -1.52 3.81
CA ALA A 32 12.01 -2.77 4.45
C ALA A 32 10.97 -3.28 5.48
N SER A 33 10.16 -2.37 6.05
CA SER A 33 9.03 -2.68 6.93
C SER A 33 7.82 -3.27 6.19
N GLY A 34 7.82 -3.29 4.85
CA GLY A 34 6.68 -3.68 4.03
C GLY A 34 5.63 -2.58 3.86
N VAL A 35 5.87 -1.37 4.37
CA VAL A 35 4.97 -0.23 4.18
C VAL A 35 5.27 0.46 2.85
N TYR A 36 4.22 0.67 2.05
CA TYR A 36 4.26 1.47 0.84
C TYR A 36 3.69 2.86 1.11
N HIS A 37 4.46 3.89 0.70
CA HIS A 37 4.05 5.29 0.76
C HIS A 37 3.93 5.88 -0.64
N THR A 38 2.90 6.71 -0.82
CA THR A 38 2.71 7.49 -2.05
C THR A 38 2.73 8.99 -1.74
N PRO A 39 3.49 9.80 -2.51
CA PRO A 39 3.47 11.25 -2.37
C PRO A 39 2.16 11.86 -2.89
N LEU A 40 1.37 11.09 -3.66
CA LEU A 40 0.07 11.55 -4.17
C LEU A 40 -1.02 11.52 -3.11
N LEU A 41 -0.86 10.69 -2.08
CA LEU A 41 -1.74 10.57 -0.92
C LEU A 41 -0.86 10.52 0.34
N PRO A 42 -0.31 11.65 0.80
CA PRO A 42 0.75 11.69 1.82
C PRO A 42 0.34 11.13 3.19
N LYS A 43 -0.98 11.04 3.46
CA LYS A 43 -1.52 10.43 4.69
C LYS A 43 -1.85 8.94 4.54
N LEU A 44 -1.69 8.37 3.35
CA LEU A 44 -1.95 6.96 3.10
C LEU A 44 -0.65 6.17 3.19
N ALA A 45 -0.59 5.28 4.18
CA ALA A 45 0.45 4.28 4.33
C ALA A 45 -0.17 2.89 4.19
N LEU A 46 0.31 2.10 3.23
CA LEU A 46 -0.19 0.75 2.99
C LEU A 46 0.81 -0.29 3.49
N HIS A 47 0.52 -0.95 4.61
CA HIS A 47 1.30 -2.10 5.06
C HIS A 47 0.95 -3.32 4.21
N VAL A 48 1.79 -3.62 3.22
CA VAL A 48 1.56 -4.69 2.22
C VAL A 48 1.39 -6.07 2.86
N PRO A 49 2.15 -6.48 3.88
CA PRO A 49 1.97 -7.78 4.52
C PRO A 49 0.56 -8.02 5.07
N THR A 50 -0.14 -6.97 5.55
CA THR A 50 -1.52 -7.08 6.06
C THR A 50 -2.51 -7.53 4.99
N LEU A 51 -2.23 -7.31 3.71
CA LEU A 51 -3.11 -7.76 2.63
C LEU A 51 -3.18 -9.29 2.52
N TRP A 52 -2.17 -10.00 3.04
CA TRP A 52 -1.95 -11.43 2.82
C TRP A 52 -2.09 -12.27 4.10
N ILE A 53 -2.40 -11.64 5.24
CA ILE A 53 -2.60 -12.40 6.48
C ILE A 53 -3.88 -13.22 6.40
N ASP A 54 -3.85 -14.42 6.96
CA ASP A 54 -5.00 -15.31 7.06
C ASP A 54 -5.15 -15.78 8.52
N PRO A 55 -6.27 -15.46 9.21
CA PRO A 55 -7.42 -14.69 8.72
C PRO A 55 -7.11 -13.19 8.57
N LEU A 56 -7.80 -12.54 7.63
CA LEU A 56 -7.82 -11.08 7.56
C LEU A 56 -8.30 -10.47 8.90
N PRO A 57 -7.89 -9.23 9.23
CA PRO A 57 -8.32 -8.58 10.44
C PRO A 57 -9.85 -8.50 10.50
N GLY A 58 -10.43 -8.92 11.63
CA GLY A 58 -11.85 -8.70 11.89
C GLY A 58 -12.16 -7.22 12.13
N ALA A 59 -13.45 -6.87 12.15
CA ALA A 59 -13.91 -5.47 12.18
C ALA A 59 -13.28 -4.61 13.29
N LEU A 60 -13.07 -5.16 14.49
CA LEU A 60 -12.43 -4.43 15.60
C LEU A 60 -10.97 -4.09 15.29
N ALA A 61 -10.20 -5.06 14.80
CA ALA A 61 -8.80 -4.86 14.44
C ALA A 61 -8.66 -3.89 13.25
N THR A 62 -9.58 -3.95 12.28
CA THR A 62 -9.66 -2.96 11.19
C THR A 62 -9.91 -1.55 11.73
N ALA A 63 -10.88 -1.39 12.64
CA ALA A 63 -11.20 -0.09 13.22
C ALA A 63 -10.02 0.50 14.02
N GLN A 64 -9.32 -0.32 14.79
CA GLN A 64 -8.11 0.08 15.52
C GLN A 64 -7.00 0.53 14.56
N GLY A 65 -6.77 -0.20 13.47
CA GLY A 65 -5.80 0.17 12.44
C GLY A 65 -6.13 1.53 11.80
N VAL A 66 -7.40 1.78 11.48
CA VAL A 66 -7.84 3.08 10.94
C VAL A 66 -7.64 4.21 11.95
N GLN A 67 -7.97 3.99 13.23
CA GLN A 67 -7.76 4.99 14.29
C GLN A 67 -6.28 5.37 14.43
N GLN A 68 -5.37 4.38 14.33
CA GLN A 68 -3.93 4.63 14.41
C GLN A 68 -3.42 5.46 13.23
N MET A 69 -3.90 5.19 12.01
CA MET A 69 -3.57 6.00 10.82
C MET A 69 -4.03 7.46 10.92
N MET A 70 -5.07 7.75 11.72
CA MET A 70 -5.57 9.12 11.91
C MET A 70 -4.86 9.91 13.01
N ALA A 71 -4.10 9.22 13.87
CA ALA A 71 -3.39 9.84 14.99
C ALA A 71 -2.00 10.39 14.61
N GLU A 72 -1.50 10.03 13.42
CA GLU A 72 -0.24 10.47 12.81
C GLU A 72 -0.48 11.52 11.71
#